data_AF-A0A1H7L269-F1
#
_entry.id   AF-A0A1H7L269-F1
#
_cell.length_a   1.000
_cell.length_b   1.000
_cell.length_c   1.000
_cell.angle_alpha   90.00
_cell.angle_beta   90.00
_cell.angle_gamma   90.00
#
_symmetry.space_group_name_H-M   'P 1'
#
loop_
_entity.id
_entity.type
_entity.pdbx_description
1 polymer ?
#
loop_
_entity_poly.entity_id
_entity_poly.type
_entity_poly.pdbx_seq_one_letter_code
_entity_poly.pdbx_strand_id
1 'polypeptide(L)'
;MVATILLVAIVIILATTASGYFYDSADGYIEPQDARVFGDTSVVLGPEHRSWNGWNSAGGETRGDIDRITVAYSHGPVFEGDDIGSVLVRWRGDDGSGGHLRFVNPNRFDAETEQQYHDAEVGAFCTGDFGAGEKLVVRMVHNRWQTAGETGRDDVGVRYVESSWNDIDTGDGPFFRTDGRYPVAYEGDRPMEPGDTVEIRFYGPEDELLIAETEATATVADGSPTEVDGDDVDCE
;
A
#
# COMPACT_ATOMS: atom_id res chain seq x y z
N MET A 1 -16.28 9.36 42.94
CA MET A 1 -15.96 10.64 42.27
C MET A 1 -14.45 10.89 42.08
N VAL A 2 -13.54 10.07 42.62
CA VAL A 2 -12.08 10.23 42.38
C VAL A 2 -11.63 9.48 41.11
N ALA A 3 -12.19 8.29 40.85
CA ALA A 3 -11.84 7.49 39.66
C ALA A 3 -12.23 8.16 38.32
N THR A 4 -13.34 8.90 38.30
CA THR A 4 -13.80 9.61 37.10
C THR A 4 -12.93 10.82 36.77
N ILE A 5 -12.40 11.51 37.79
CA ILE A 5 -11.49 12.65 37.61
C ILE A 5 -10.13 12.17 37.09
N LEU A 6 -9.66 11.00 37.54
CA LEU A 6 -8.39 10.43 37.07
C LEU A 6 -8.44 10.02 35.59
N LEU A 7 -9.55 9.42 35.15
CA LEU A 7 -9.74 9.02 33.74
C LEU A 7 -9.82 10.24 32.81
N VAL A 8 -10.48 11.32 33.23
CA VAL A 8 -10.52 12.57 32.46
C VAL A 8 -9.14 13.23 32.38
N ALA A 9 -8.35 13.20 33.46
CA ALA A 9 -7.00 13.75 33.45
C ALA A 9 -6.04 12.98 32.52
N ILE A 10 -6.15 11.65 32.44
CA ILE A 10 -5.30 10.83 31.56
C ILE A 10 -5.66 11.07 30.08
N VAL A 11 -6.96 11.20 29.75
CA VAL A 11 -7.40 11.53 28.39
C VAL A 11 -6.92 12.92 27.98
N ILE A 12 -6.92 13.90 28.90
CA ILE A 12 -6.42 15.25 28.62
C ILE A 12 -4.91 15.26 28.40
N ILE A 13 -4.14 14.48 29.17
CA ILE A 13 -2.68 14.39 29.01
C ILE A 13 -2.30 13.71 27.68
N LEU A 14 -3.02 12.66 27.26
CA LEU A 14 -2.79 12.01 25.98
C LEU A 14 -3.19 12.91 24.78
N ALA A 15 -4.28 13.67 24.91
CA ALA A 15 -4.67 14.66 23.90
C ALA A 15 -3.64 15.80 23.79
N THR A 16 -3.02 16.22 24.89
CA THR A 16 -1.98 17.27 24.87
C THR A 16 -0.61 16.78 24.40
N THR A 17 -0.28 15.49 24.55
CA THR A 17 0.97 14.95 23.97
C THR A 17 0.91 14.81 22.45
N ALA A 18 -0.29 14.69 21.86
CA ALA A 18 -0.47 14.74 20.41
C ALA A 18 -0.41 16.18 19.83
N SER A 19 -0.64 17.22 20.66
CA SER A 19 -0.60 18.63 20.23
C SER A 19 0.76 19.32 20.43
N GLY A 20 1.76 18.60 20.95
CA GLY A 20 3.01 19.20 21.46
C GLY A 20 4.14 19.42 20.45
N TYR A 21 3.99 19.02 19.18
CA TYR A 21 5.08 19.12 18.17
C TYR A 21 4.92 20.27 17.16
N PHE A 22 3.90 21.12 17.28
CA PHE A 22 3.65 22.25 16.36
C PHE A 22 3.97 23.61 16.98
N TYR A 23 5.23 23.83 17.37
CA TYR A 23 5.69 25.16 17.80
C TYR A 23 7.00 25.55 17.11
N ASP A 24 6.96 25.62 15.78
CA ASP A 24 7.64 26.69 15.04
C ASP A 24 6.90 26.89 13.70
N SER A 25 6.83 28.13 13.21
CA SER A 25 6.11 28.62 12.01
C SER A 25 4.76 29.29 12.28
N ALA A 26 4.85 30.59 12.57
CA ALA A 26 3.78 31.55 12.31
C ALA A 26 3.77 31.89 10.81
N ASP A 27 2.95 31.21 10.02
CA ASP A 27 2.28 31.71 8.81
C ASP A 27 1.52 30.56 8.12
N GLY A 28 0.18 30.65 8.10
CA GLY A 28 -0.71 29.66 7.49
C GLY A 28 -1.64 29.00 8.50
N TYR A 29 -2.78 29.65 8.77
CA TYR A 29 -3.92 28.94 9.37
C TYR A 29 -4.39 27.88 8.37
N ILE A 30 -3.90 26.65 8.51
CA ILE A 30 -4.48 25.48 7.85
C ILE A 30 -5.71 25.11 8.68
N GLU A 31 -6.90 25.25 8.07
CA GLU A 31 -8.15 24.79 8.67
C GLU A 31 -7.98 23.32 9.09
N PRO A 32 -8.44 22.90 10.28
CA PRO A 32 -8.28 21.51 10.70
C PRO A 32 -9.00 20.63 9.67
N GLN A 33 -8.26 19.89 8.85
CA GLN A 33 -8.88 18.90 7.98
C GLN A 33 -9.56 17.86 8.87
N ASP A 34 -10.79 17.50 8.53
CA ASP A 34 -11.49 16.42 9.22
C ASP A 34 -10.59 15.18 9.21
N ALA A 35 -10.39 14.59 10.38
CA ALA A 35 -9.52 13.44 10.53
C ALA A 35 -10.03 12.28 9.66
N ARG A 36 -9.13 11.69 8.87
CA ARG A 36 -9.43 10.50 8.08
C ARG A 36 -9.33 9.28 8.99
N VAL A 37 -10.44 8.57 9.17
CA VAL A 37 -10.57 7.43 10.07
C VAL A 37 -10.75 6.16 9.26
N PHE A 38 -9.79 5.24 9.39
CA PHE A 38 -9.88 3.91 8.83
C PHE A 38 -10.63 2.96 9.76
N GLY A 39 -11.38 2.04 9.16
CA GLY A 39 -11.99 0.90 9.84
C GLY A 39 -11.06 -0.31 9.83
N ASP A 40 -11.63 -1.48 9.58
CA ASP A 40 -10.86 -2.72 9.50
C ASP A 40 -9.80 -2.63 8.40
N THR A 41 -8.55 -2.85 8.80
CA THR A 41 -7.40 -3.03 7.89
C THR A 41 -6.92 -4.47 8.00
N SER A 42 -6.72 -5.14 6.87
CA SER A 42 -6.19 -6.51 6.84
C SER A 42 -5.07 -6.63 5.82
N VAL A 43 -4.07 -7.47 6.16
CA VAL A 43 -2.94 -7.79 5.30
C VAL A 43 -2.87 -9.29 5.19
N VAL A 44 -3.11 -9.80 3.98
CA VAL A 44 -3.17 -11.24 3.70
C VAL A 44 -2.10 -11.58 2.67
N LEU A 45 -1.20 -12.49 3.05
CA LEU A 45 -0.05 -12.89 2.26
C LEU A 45 -0.37 -14.08 1.35
N GLY A 46 0.08 -13.97 0.10
CA GLY A 46 -0.13 -14.95 -0.97
C GLY A 46 -1.55 -15.49 -1.16
N PRO A 47 -2.65 -14.71 -1.04
CA PRO A 47 -4.00 -15.18 -1.36
C PRO A 47 -4.18 -15.51 -2.84
N GLU A 48 -3.33 -14.99 -3.74
CA GLU A 48 -3.50 -15.08 -5.18
C GLU A 48 -2.20 -15.46 -5.90
N HIS A 49 -2.34 -16.02 -7.10
CA HIS A 49 -1.22 -16.43 -7.94
C HIS A 49 -1.36 -15.90 -9.38
N ARG A 50 -0.26 -15.49 -10.01
CA ARG A 50 -0.22 -15.07 -11.43
C ARG A 50 -0.16 -16.25 -12.42
N SER A 51 -0.93 -16.19 -13.50
CA SER A 51 -1.04 -17.28 -14.48
C SER A 51 0.10 -17.40 -15.50
N TRP A 52 1.22 -16.66 -15.38
CA TRP A 52 2.26 -16.53 -16.42
C TRP A 52 2.77 -17.83 -17.06
N ASN A 53 2.77 -18.96 -16.33
CA ASN A 53 3.14 -20.28 -16.86
C ASN A 53 2.03 -21.34 -16.64
N GLY A 54 0.81 -20.89 -16.33
CA GLY A 54 -0.31 -21.71 -15.88
C GLY A 54 -0.16 -22.19 -14.44
N TRP A 55 -1.28 -22.21 -13.71
CA TRP A 55 -1.46 -22.69 -12.33
C TRP A 55 -0.66 -23.96 -11.92
N ASN A 56 -0.34 -24.84 -12.88
CA ASN A 56 0.34 -26.13 -12.63
C ASN A 56 1.87 -26.11 -12.85
N SER A 57 2.47 -24.94 -13.08
CA SER A 57 3.91 -24.81 -13.34
C SER A 57 4.72 -24.67 -12.04
N ALA A 58 5.13 -25.82 -11.48
CA ALA A 58 6.20 -25.97 -10.47
C ALA A 58 6.06 -25.27 -9.10
N GLY A 59 5.12 -24.35 -8.87
CA GLY A 59 4.81 -23.74 -7.57
C GLY A 59 3.59 -24.41 -6.95
N GLY A 60 3.78 -25.38 -6.04
CA GLY A 60 2.68 -26.16 -5.48
C GLY A 60 1.50 -25.31 -4.95
N GLU A 61 0.30 -25.88 -4.99
CA GLU A 61 -1.05 -25.25 -4.82
C GLU A 61 -1.34 -24.51 -3.50
N THR A 62 -0.33 -24.21 -2.68
CA THR A 62 -0.53 -23.83 -1.27
C THR A 62 0.02 -22.46 -0.89
N ARG A 63 0.69 -21.71 -1.79
CA ARG A 63 1.26 -20.40 -1.46
C ARG A 63 1.30 -19.46 -2.66
N GLY A 64 0.50 -18.40 -2.63
CA GLY A 64 0.45 -17.39 -3.69
C GLY A 64 1.68 -16.50 -3.75
N ASP A 65 1.70 -15.60 -4.74
CA ASP A 65 2.76 -14.61 -4.97
C ASP A 65 2.30 -13.16 -5.06
N ILE A 66 0.98 -12.95 -4.96
CA ILE A 66 0.36 -11.64 -4.83
C ILE A 66 -0.12 -11.52 -3.38
N ASP A 67 0.41 -10.54 -2.66
CA ASP A 67 -0.07 -10.13 -1.34
C ASP A 67 -1.17 -9.07 -1.49
N ARG A 68 -2.15 -9.11 -0.59
CA ARG A 68 -3.30 -8.20 -0.61
C ARG A 68 -3.44 -7.45 0.71
N ILE A 69 -3.56 -6.14 0.60
CA ILE A 69 -3.94 -5.27 1.72
C ILE A 69 -5.35 -4.74 1.45
N THR A 70 -6.17 -4.74 2.47
CA THR A 70 -7.52 -4.17 2.47
C THR A 70 -7.58 -3.08 3.52
N VAL A 71 -8.06 -1.89 3.15
CA VAL A 71 -8.29 -0.78 4.08
C VAL A 71 -9.74 -0.31 3.93
N ALA A 72 -10.57 -0.54 4.94
CA ALA A 72 -11.91 0.06 4.99
C ALA A 72 -11.80 1.54 5.40
N TYR A 73 -12.48 2.44 4.69
CA TYR A 73 -12.50 3.84 5.05
C TYR A 73 -13.82 4.24 5.70
N SER A 74 -13.77 4.60 6.98
CA SER A 74 -14.99 4.77 7.78
C SER A 74 -15.51 6.20 7.77
N HIS A 75 -14.62 7.20 7.82
CA HIS A 75 -15.02 8.60 7.95
C HIS A 75 -13.93 9.58 7.53
N GLY A 76 -14.33 10.72 6.96
CA GLY A 76 -13.49 11.88 6.66
C GLY A 76 -13.65 12.36 5.20
N PRO A 77 -12.81 13.30 4.75
CA PRO A 77 -12.83 13.82 3.38
C PRO A 77 -12.37 12.77 2.37
N VAL A 78 -12.94 12.82 1.17
CA VAL A 78 -12.52 12.01 0.02
C VAL A 78 -11.00 12.16 -0.19
N PHE A 79 -10.34 11.05 -0.48
CA PHE A 79 -9.02 11.06 -1.08
C PHE A 79 -9.22 11.29 -2.57
N GLU A 80 -8.97 12.52 -3.03
CA GLU A 80 -8.92 12.80 -4.46
C GLU A 80 -7.63 12.17 -4.99
N GLY A 81 -7.73 11.21 -5.92
CA GLY A 81 -6.58 10.43 -6.37
C GLY A 81 -5.43 11.30 -6.87
N ASP A 82 -5.76 12.41 -7.54
CA ASP A 82 -4.81 13.39 -8.05
C ASP A 82 -4.06 14.17 -6.95
N ASP A 83 -4.63 14.27 -5.75
CA ASP A 83 -4.07 14.98 -4.60
C ASP A 83 -3.20 14.10 -3.70
N ILE A 84 -3.11 12.79 -3.97
CA ILE A 84 -2.25 11.87 -3.23
C ILE A 84 -0.96 11.70 -4.01
N GLY A 85 0.19 12.05 -3.44
CA GLY A 85 1.48 11.92 -4.11
C GLY A 85 2.00 10.49 -4.11
N SER A 86 1.74 9.73 -3.05
CA SER A 86 2.04 8.30 -2.97
C SER A 86 1.34 7.58 -1.81
N VAL A 87 1.26 6.27 -1.94
CA VAL A 87 0.91 5.34 -0.87
C VAL A 87 2.13 4.48 -0.53
N LEU A 88 2.59 4.54 0.71
CA LEU A 88 3.71 3.76 1.22
C LEU A 88 3.18 2.57 2.03
N VAL A 89 3.59 1.37 1.65
CA VAL A 89 3.42 0.16 2.46
C VAL A 89 4.77 -0.19 3.07
N ARG A 90 4.85 -0.18 4.40
CA ARG A 90 6.07 -0.50 5.14
C ARG A 90 5.82 -1.64 6.10
N TRP A 91 6.71 -2.64 6.14
CA TRP A 91 6.62 -3.72 7.11
C TRP A 91 7.88 -3.83 7.98
N ARG A 92 7.68 -4.34 9.19
CA ARG A 92 8.73 -4.56 10.18
C ARG A 92 8.46 -5.84 10.95
N GLY A 93 9.47 -6.70 11.02
CA GLY A 93 9.49 -7.87 11.88
C GLY A 93 10.05 -7.56 13.27
N ASP A 94 9.86 -8.51 14.19
CA ASP A 94 10.32 -8.39 15.59
C ASP A 94 11.86 -8.32 15.73
N ASP A 95 12.60 -8.80 14.72
CA ASP A 95 14.05 -8.75 14.64
C ASP A 95 14.59 -7.42 14.04
N GLY A 96 13.70 -6.50 13.68
CA GLY A 96 14.02 -5.21 13.06
C GLY A 96 14.28 -5.27 11.56
N SER A 97 14.24 -6.46 10.94
CA SER A 97 14.25 -6.62 9.49
C SER A 97 12.92 -6.20 8.88
N GLY A 98 12.91 -5.90 7.59
CA GLY A 98 11.69 -5.56 6.87
C GLY A 98 11.94 -4.88 5.54
N GLY A 99 11.07 -3.95 5.22
CA GLY A 99 11.17 -3.20 3.98
C GLY A 99 9.98 -2.29 3.76
N HIS A 100 9.97 -1.67 2.60
CA HIS A 100 8.85 -0.90 2.13
C HIS A 100 8.72 -0.96 0.62
N LEU A 101 7.51 -0.64 0.18
CA LEU A 101 7.16 -0.46 -1.21
C LEU A 101 6.34 0.81 -1.31
N ARG A 102 6.74 1.72 -2.21
CA ARG A 102 6.01 2.97 -2.46
C ARG A 102 5.30 2.91 -3.81
N PHE A 103 3.99 3.11 -3.77
CA PHE A 103 3.14 3.38 -4.93
C PHE A 103 3.10 4.89 -5.16
N VAL A 104 3.92 5.39 -6.08
CA VAL A 104 3.90 6.81 -6.47
C VAL A 104 2.71 7.06 -7.38
N ASN A 105 2.00 8.17 -7.20
CA ASN A 105 0.89 8.54 -8.05
C ASN A 105 1.32 8.52 -9.53
N PRO A 106 0.61 7.79 -10.41
CA PRO A 106 0.95 7.73 -11.82
C PRO A 106 1.03 9.08 -12.55
N ASN A 107 0.26 10.08 -12.11
CA ASN A 107 0.35 11.45 -12.62
C ASN A 107 1.72 12.10 -12.42
N ARG A 108 2.52 11.58 -11.50
CA ARG A 108 3.85 12.10 -11.13
C ARG A 108 4.99 11.31 -11.76
N PHE A 109 4.71 10.30 -12.58
CA PHE A 109 5.77 9.54 -13.22
C PHE A 109 6.56 10.41 -14.18
N ASP A 110 7.82 10.62 -13.83
CA ASP A 110 8.77 11.44 -14.57
C ASP A 110 10.20 10.95 -14.31
N ALA A 111 11.19 11.67 -14.85
CA ALA A 111 12.59 11.31 -14.67
C ALA A 111 13.11 11.53 -13.23
N GLU A 112 12.39 12.30 -12.39
CA GLU A 112 12.81 12.71 -11.05
C GLU A 112 12.28 11.78 -9.95
N THR A 113 11.14 11.13 -10.18
CA THR A 113 10.54 10.16 -9.24
C THR A 113 11.30 8.85 -9.12
N GLU A 114 12.39 8.66 -9.87
CA GLU A 114 13.21 7.44 -9.93
C GLU A 114 12.42 6.15 -10.24
N GLN A 115 11.15 6.27 -10.61
CA GLN A 115 10.29 5.20 -11.09
C GLN A 115 10.74 4.82 -12.51
N GLN A 116 11.73 3.93 -12.60
CA GLN A 116 12.24 3.43 -13.87
C GLN A 116 11.55 2.12 -14.21
N TYR A 117 10.90 2.06 -15.38
CA TYR A 117 10.46 0.81 -16.00
C TYR A 117 11.65 -0.07 -16.34
N HIS A 118 11.47 -1.38 -16.38
CA HIS A 118 12.13 -2.16 -17.43
C HIS A 118 11.68 -1.62 -18.80
N ASP A 119 12.63 -1.14 -19.61
CA ASP A 119 12.46 -0.71 -21.01
C ASP A 119 11.65 0.58 -21.30
N ALA A 120 11.40 1.40 -20.28
CA ALA A 120 10.90 2.79 -20.38
C ALA A 120 9.45 3.02 -20.88
N GLU A 121 8.55 2.03 -20.86
CA GLU A 121 7.13 2.22 -21.23
C GLU A 121 6.18 2.13 -20.03
N VAL A 122 5.58 3.26 -19.63
CA VAL A 122 4.32 3.25 -18.89
C VAL A 122 3.18 3.31 -19.87
N GLY A 123 2.29 2.31 -19.79
CA GLY A 123 1.02 2.34 -20.51
C GLY A 123 0.15 3.52 -20.08
N ALA A 124 -1.11 3.54 -20.49
CA ALA A 124 -2.05 4.48 -19.89
C ALA A 124 -2.09 4.31 -18.36
N PHE A 125 -2.45 5.36 -17.62
CA PHE A 125 -2.64 5.27 -16.18
C PHE A 125 -3.92 5.98 -15.77
N CYS A 126 -4.43 5.56 -14.62
CA CYS A 126 -5.64 6.11 -14.04
C CYS A 126 -5.49 6.34 -12.54
N THR A 127 -6.05 7.46 -12.12
CA THR A 127 -6.29 7.85 -10.75
C THR A 127 -7.80 7.90 -10.52
N GLY A 128 -8.22 7.58 -9.30
CA GLY A 128 -9.61 7.64 -8.90
C GLY A 128 -9.77 8.09 -7.47
N ASP A 129 -11.00 8.36 -7.07
CA ASP A 129 -11.30 8.87 -5.74
C ASP A 129 -11.56 7.71 -4.76
N PHE A 130 -11.22 7.94 -3.49
CA PHE A 130 -11.49 7.00 -2.40
C PHE A 130 -12.26 7.69 -1.26
N GLY A 131 -13.54 7.35 -1.15
CA GLY A 131 -14.53 7.98 -0.27
C GLY A 131 -14.88 7.16 0.97
N ALA A 132 -15.45 7.83 1.98
CA ALA A 132 -15.92 7.17 3.19
C ALA A 132 -17.05 6.19 2.88
N GLY A 133 -16.95 4.97 3.43
CA GLY A 133 -17.83 3.83 3.14
C GLY A 133 -17.25 2.83 2.14
N GLU A 134 -16.18 3.20 1.44
CA GLU A 134 -15.50 2.36 0.46
C GLU A 134 -14.37 1.54 1.09
N LYS A 135 -13.78 0.67 0.26
CA LYS A 135 -12.66 -0.18 0.63
C LYS A 135 -11.55 -0.06 -0.41
N LEU A 136 -10.36 0.30 0.05
CA LEU A 136 -9.15 0.25 -0.75
C LEU A 136 -8.56 -1.16 -0.73
N VAL A 137 -8.10 -1.64 -1.88
CA VAL A 137 -7.37 -2.89 -2.06
C VAL A 137 -6.03 -2.58 -2.70
N VAL A 138 -4.94 -2.89 -2.01
CA VAL A 138 -3.57 -2.82 -2.56
C VAL A 138 -3.15 -4.23 -2.94
N ARG A 139 -2.77 -4.45 -4.20
CA ARG A 139 -2.17 -5.71 -4.66
C ARG A 139 -0.67 -5.50 -4.85
N MET A 140 0.13 -6.41 -4.29
CA MET A 140 1.60 -6.31 -4.29
C MET A 140 2.22 -7.64 -4.71
N VAL A 141 3.17 -7.59 -5.64
CA VAL A 141 3.70 -8.78 -6.29
C VAL A 141 5.16 -9.01 -5.98
N HIS A 142 5.48 -10.23 -5.54
CA HIS A 142 6.86 -10.66 -5.32
C HIS A 142 7.29 -11.77 -6.29
N ASN A 143 8.56 -11.79 -6.68
CA ASN A 143 9.09 -12.71 -7.70
C ASN A 143 9.45 -14.12 -7.19
N ARG A 144 8.99 -14.53 -6.01
CA ARG A 144 9.39 -15.79 -5.33
C ARG A 144 9.33 -17.05 -6.21
N TRP A 145 8.35 -17.13 -7.10
CA TRP A 145 8.13 -18.28 -7.98
C TRP A 145 8.50 -18.00 -9.44
N GLN A 146 9.02 -16.81 -9.73
CA GLN A 146 9.47 -16.42 -11.04
C GLN A 146 10.86 -17.00 -11.32
N THR A 147 10.93 -17.97 -12.21
CA THR A 147 12.17 -18.64 -12.64
C THR A 147 12.78 -18.08 -13.93
N ALA A 148 12.04 -17.22 -14.62
CA ALA A 148 12.46 -16.55 -15.86
C ALA A 148 11.77 -15.18 -16.00
N GLY A 149 12.29 -14.32 -16.87
CA GLY A 149 11.78 -12.96 -17.11
C GLY A 149 12.85 -11.90 -16.81
N GLU A 150 12.47 -10.63 -16.89
CA GLU A 150 13.39 -9.50 -16.71
C GLU A 150 13.81 -9.26 -15.26
N THR A 151 12.97 -9.67 -14.30
CA THR A 151 13.20 -9.54 -12.84
C THR A 151 13.12 -10.90 -12.15
N GLY A 152 13.76 -11.91 -12.71
CA GLY A 152 13.75 -13.27 -12.19
C GLY A 152 14.29 -13.37 -10.75
N ARG A 153 13.78 -14.32 -9.97
CA ARG A 153 14.27 -14.55 -8.60
C ARG A 153 15.76 -14.80 -8.57
N ASP A 154 16.28 -15.53 -9.55
CA ASP A 154 17.68 -15.91 -9.58
C ASP A 154 18.60 -14.72 -9.94
N ASP A 155 18.03 -13.63 -10.47
CA ASP A 155 18.74 -12.39 -10.82
C ASP A 155 18.80 -11.40 -9.65
N VAL A 156 17.68 -11.20 -8.92
CA VAL A 156 17.55 -10.16 -7.88
C VAL A 156 17.17 -10.69 -6.49
N GLY A 157 17.07 -12.01 -6.32
CA GLY A 157 16.56 -12.66 -5.11
C GLY A 157 15.03 -12.60 -5.00
N VAL A 158 14.50 -13.09 -3.88
CA VAL A 158 13.06 -13.02 -3.58
C VAL A 158 12.73 -11.61 -3.08
N ARG A 159 12.07 -10.81 -3.92
CA ARG A 159 11.76 -9.39 -3.71
C ARG A 159 10.40 -9.02 -4.29
N TYR A 160 9.82 -7.90 -3.86
CA TYR A 160 8.76 -7.27 -4.65
C TYR A 160 9.36 -6.75 -5.95
N VAL A 161 8.59 -6.86 -7.04
CA VAL A 161 9.04 -6.50 -8.38
C VAL A 161 7.96 -5.70 -9.09
N GLU A 162 8.35 -4.92 -10.08
CA GLU A 162 7.42 -4.29 -11.01
C GLU A 162 6.55 -5.34 -11.72
N SER A 163 5.26 -5.01 -11.90
CA SER A 163 4.25 -5.95 -12.37
C SER A 163 2.98 -5.20 -12.74
N SER A 164 2.25 -5.67 -13.76
CA SER A 164 0.91 -5.15 -14.09
C SER A 164 -0.17 -5.59 -13.09
N TRP A 165 0.18 -6.46 -12.14
CA TRP A 165 -0.67 -6.88 -11.02
C TRP A 165 -0.42 -6.09 -9.73
N ASN A 166 0.52 -5.14 -9.76
CA ASN A 166 0.65 -4.16 -8.68
C ASN A 166 -0.33 -3.02 -8.97
N ASP A 167 -1.24 -2.74 -8.05
CA ASP A 167 -2.17 -1.62 -8.16
C ASP A 167 -2.83 -1.29 -6.81
N ILE A 168 -3.60 -0.20 -6.83
CA ILE A 168 -4.51 0.18 -5.76
C ILE A 168 -5.89 0.45 -6.37
N ASP A 169 -6.92 -0.20 -5.83
CA ASP A 169 -8.28 -0.18 -6.34
C ASP A 169 -9.31 0.06 -5.22
N THR A 170 -10.44 0.70 -5.51
CA THR A 170 -11.54 0.90 -4.56
C THR A 170 -12.68 -0.11 -4.71
N GLY A 171 -12.56 -1.07 -5.63
CA GLY A 171 -13.57 -2.06 -5.98
C GLY A 171 -14.61 -1.55 -6.98
N ASP A 172 -14.82 -0.23 -7.02
CA ASP A 172 -15.65 0.47 -8.01
C ASP A 172 -14.82 1.16 -9.11
N GLY A 173 -13.49 1.19 -8.98
CA GLY A 173 -12.57 1.75 -9.95
C GLY A 173 -11.14 1.93 -9.41
N PRO A 174 -10.15 2.08 -10.30
CA PRO A 174 -8.76 2.18 -9.89
C PRO A 174 -8.51 3.44 -9.04
N PHE A 175 -7.84 3.28 -7.91
CA PHE A 175 -7.31 4.41 -7.16
C PHE A 175 -5.96 4.84 -7.74
N PHE A 176 -5.01 3.90 -7.89
CA PHE A 176 -3.75 4.05 -8.64
C PHE A 176 -3.54 2.82 -9.51
N ARG A 177 -3.58 2.98 -10.83
CA ARG A 177 -3.37 1.86 -11.76
C ARG A 177 -2.64 2.28 -13.03
N THR A 178 -1.85 1.36 -13.57
CA THR A 178 -1.19 1.46 -14.88
C THR A 178 -1.66 0.33 -15.78
N ASP A 179 -1.85 0.61 -17.06
CA ASP A 179 -2.11 -0.37 -18.14
C ASP A 179 -0.85 -1.20 -18.46
N GLY A 180 0.32 -0.69 -18.08
CA GLY A 180 1.60 -1.40 -18.14
C GLY A 180 2.00 -2.02 -16.79
N ARG A 181 3.30 -2.25 -16.62
CA ARG A 181 3.86 -2.62 -15.31
C ARG A 181 3.81 -1.41 -14.40
N TYR A 182 3.32 -1.59 -13.18
CA TYR A 182 3.43 -0.57 -12.15
C TYR A 182 4.86 -0.61 -11.59
N PRO A 183 5.65 0.46 -11.75
CA PRO A 183 6.99 0.53 -11.23
C PRO A 183 6.91 0.68 -9.71
N VAL A 184 7.76 -0.05 -8.99
CA VAL A 184 7.75 -0.03 -7.53
C VAL A 184 9.13 0.30 -6.98
N ALA A 185 9.19 1.35 -6.18
CA ALA A 185 10.37 1.63 -5.37
C ALA A 185 10.34 0.72 -4.14
N TYR A 186 11.13 -0.36 -4.19
CA TYR A 186 11.34 -1.27 -3.08
C TYR A 186 12.68 -1.00 -2.40
N GLU A 187 12.65 -0.79 -1.09
CA GLU A 187 13.86 -0.90 -0.26
C GLU A 187 13.60 -1.83 0.91
N GLY A 188 14.55 -2.70 1.21
CA GLY A 188 14.41 -3.64 2.31
C GLY A 188 15.31 -4.86 2.15
N ASP A 189 15.41 -5.63 3.23
CA ASP A 189 16.25 -6.81 3.29
C ASP A 189 15.45 -8.11 3.12
N ARG A 190 14.11 -8.08 3.19
CA ARG A 190 13.21 -9.20 2.82
C ARG A 190 11.79 -8.77 2.42
N PRO A 191 10.99 -9.60 1.73
CA PRO A 191 9.54 -9.41 1.58
C PRO A 191 8.79 -9.50 2.92
N MET A 192 7.48 -9.18 2.91
CA MET A 192 6.61 -9.38 4.07
C MET A 192 6.55 -10.85 4.50
N GLU A 193 6.50 -11.07 5.81
CA GLU A 193 6.33 -12.38 6.42
C GLU A 193 5.16 -12.36 7.42
N PRO A 194 4.53 -13.51 7.70
CA PRO A 194 3.45 -13.59 8.66
C PRO A 194 3.90 -13.12 10.05
N GLY A 195 3.11 -12.26 10.68
CA GLY A 195 3.42 -11.64 11.97
C GLY A 195 4.09 -10.26 11.86
N ASP A 196 4.52 -9.84 10.67
CA ASP A 196 5.04 -8.49 10.48
C ASP A 196 3.98 -7.44 10.80
N THR A 197 4.41 -6.35 11.43
CA THR A 197 3.60 -5.12 11.52
C THR A 197 3.70 -4.36 10.22
N VAL A 198 2.57 -4.02 9.63
CA VAL A 198 2.47 -3.35 8.33
C VAL A 198 1.78 -2.01 8.50
N GLU A 199 2.50 -0.94 8.19
CA GLU A 199 2.06 0.44 8.18
C GLU A 199 1.68 0.84 6.75
N ILE A 200 0.48 1.37 6.54
CA ILE A 200 0.02 1.92 5.26
C ILE A 200 -0.15 3.42 5.45
N ARG A 201 0.60 4.20 4.67
CA ARG A 201 0.66 5.66 4.78
C ARG A 201 0.30 6.33 3.47
N PHE A 202 -0.56 7.33 3.55
CA PHE A 202 -0.98 8.17 2.45
C PHE A 202 -0.26 9.50 2.55
N TYR A 203 0.46 9.88 1.50
CA TYR A 203 1.17 11.15 1.43
C TYR A 203 0.50 12.09 0.42
N GLY A 204 0.53 13.40 0.72
CA GLY A 204 0.01 14.44 -0.19
C GLY A 204 0.86 14.63 -1.45
N PRO A 205 0.53 15.63 -2.29
CA PRO A 205 1.00 15.70 -3.68
C PRO A 205 2.51 15.67 -3.86
N GLU A 206 3.29 16.16 -2.89
CA GLU A 206 4.76 16.24 -2.95
C GLU A 206 5.47 15.20 -2.06
N ASP A 207 4.76 14.22 -1.53
CA ASP A 207 5.26 13.23 -0.55
C ASP A 207 5.77 13.79 0.79
N GLU A 208 5.67 15.10 1.02
CA GLU A 208 6.17 15.76 2.23
C GLU A 208 5.20 15.63 3.43
N LEU A 209 3.90 15.61 3.15
CA LEU A 209 2.86 15.63 4.18
C LEU A 209 2.22 14.25 4.33
N LEU A 210 2.30 13.67 5.54
CA LEU A 210 1.50 12.50 5.91
C LEU A 210 0.04 12.94 6.08
N ILE A 211 -0.84 12.42 5.23
CA ILE A 211 -2.28 12.73 5.25
C ILE A 211 -3.02 11.78 6.20
N ALA A 212 -2.71 10.49 6.13
CA ALA A 212 -3.37 9.47 6.91
C ALA A 212 -2.48 8.23 7.04
N GLU A 213 -2.69 7.46 8.11
CA GLU A 213 -2.03 6.17 8.29
C GLU A 213 -2.95 5.15 8.97
N THR A 214 -2.70 3.88 8.68
CA THR A 214 -3.29 2.73 9.37
C THR A 214 -2.25 1.63 9.51
N GLU A 215 -2.48 0.72 10.45
CA GLU A 215 -1.61 -0.42 10.68
C GLU A 215 -2.40 -1.74 10.80
N ALA A 216 -1.76 -2.83 10.43
CA ALA A 216 -2.27 -4.18 10.62
C ALA A 216 -1.12 -5.19 10.75
N THR A 217 -1.46 -6.42 11.13
CA THR A 217 -0.51 -7.53 11.16
C THR A 217 -0.69 -8.42 9.93
N ALA A 218 0.41 -8.77 9.28
CA ALA A 218 0.40 -9.67 8.14
C ALA A 218 0.02 -11.10 8.56
N THR A 219 -0.94 -11.70 7.86
CA THR A 219 -1.38 -13.08 8.08
C THR A 219 -1.28 -13.89 6.80
N VAL A 220 -1.18 -15.21 6.90
CA VAL A 220 -1.24 -16.09 5.73
C VAL A 220 -2.70 -16.23 5.31
N ALA A 221 -2.95 -16.29 4.00
CA ALA A 221 -4.26 -16.64 3.48
C ALA A 221 -4.72 -18.02 4.01
N ASP A 222 -5.96 -18.09 4.52
CA ASP A 222 -6.60 -19.35 4.87
C ASP A 222 -7.13 -20.02 3.59
N GLY A 223 -6.52 -21.13 3.20
CA GLY A 223 -6.95 -21.94 2.06
C GLY A 223 -5.92 -22.01 0.92
N SER A 224 -6.35 -22.56 -0.21
CA SER A 224 -5.54 -22.57 -1.43
C SER A 224 -5.66 -21.21 -2.12
N PRO A 225 -4.55 -20.64 -2.64
CA PRO A 225 -4.61 -19.44 -3.45
C PRO A 225 -5.55 -19.62 -4.65
N THR A 226 -5.96 -18.53 -5.28
CA THR A 226 -6.71 -18.55 -6.54
C THR A 226 -5.85 -18.01 -7.68
N GLU A 227 -5.98 -18.61 -8.87
CA GLU A 227 -5.36 -18.07 -10.08
C GLU A 227 -6.05 -16.77 -10.47
N VAL A 228 -5.25 -15.76 -10.80
CA VAL A 228 -5.72 -14.47 -11.30
C VAL A 228 -4.96 -14.18 -12.60
N ASP A 229 -5.71 -14.03 -13.69
CA ASP A 229 -5.19 -13.45 -14.93
C ASP A 229 -5.03 -11.94 -14.75
N GLY A 230 -4.15 -11.30 -15.52
CA GLY A 230 -4.05 -9.84 -15.49
C GLY A 230 -5.38 -9.26 -15.94
N ASP A 231 -5.94 -8.32 -15.19
CA ASP A 231 -7.13 -7.61 -15.68
C ASP A 231 -6.69 -6.56 -16.71
N ASP A 232 -7.37 -6.53 -17.85
CA ASP A 232 -7.31 -5.39 -18.78
C ASP A 232 -7.72 -4.14 -18.00
N VAL A 233 -6.97 -3.05 -18.15
CA VAL A 233 -7.27 -1.80 -17.46
C VAL A 233 -8.38 -1.08 -18.22
N ASP A 234 -9.56 -1.02 -17.62
CA ASP A 234 -10.60 -0.08 -18.03
C ASP A 234 -10.43 1.23 -17.26
N CYS A 235 -10.09 2.26 -18.00
CA CYS A 235 -9.79 3.60 -17.50
C CYS A 235 -10.97 4.57 -17.71
N GLU A 236 -12.15 4.04 -18.07
CA GLU A 236 -13.39 4.79 -18.33
C GLU A 236 -14.31 4.93 -17.11
#